data_AF-A0A5C7RK60-F1
#
_entry.id   AF-A0A5C7RK60-F1
#
_cell.length_a   1.000
_cell.length_b   1.000
_cell.length_c   1.000
_cell.angle_alpha   90.00
_cell.angle_beta   90.00
_cell.angle_gamma   90.00
#
_symmetry.space_group_name_H-M   'P 1'
#
loop_
_entity.id
_entity.type
_entity.pdbx_description
1 polymer ?
#
loop_
_entity_poly.entity_id
_entity_poly.type
_entity_poly.pdbx_seq_one_letter_code
_entity_poly.pdbx_strand_id
1 'polypeptide(L)'
;MKATTEILQLLSEVGYMACFKGDSVRSQMIMEGVDAIAREQSSIKMGVAVAKMYAGDMDGAISIFRNQVLAKEPDHMSAKCFLGIALNLSGETDEARTLFEEVSLRGNSDEKGIADFYLSK
;
A
#
# COMPACT_ATOMS: atom_id res chain seq x y z
N MET A 1 24.66 -4.80 -5.74
CA MET A 1 24.92 -3.52 -5.05
C MET A 1 24.37 -3.61 -3.64
N LYS A 2 25.08 -3.17 -2.59
CA LYS A 2 24.51 -3.02 -1.24
C LYS A 2 24.09 -1.56 -1.06
N ALA A 3 22.79 -1.28 -1.14
CA ALA A 3 22.27 0.05 -0.80
C ALA A 3 22.09 0.18 0.72
N THR A 4 22.28 1.39 1.25
CA THR A 4 22.00 1.69 2.65
C THR A 4 20.50 1.88 2.86
N THR A 5 20.01 1.67 4.08
CA THR A 5 18.61 1.92 4.45
C THR A 5 18.20 3.36 4.17
N GLU A 6 19.11 4.32 4.42
CA GLU A 6 18.89 5.74 4.15
C GLU A 6 18.64 6.03 2.66
N ILE A 7 19.42 5.41 1.76
CA ILE A 7 19.22 5.56 0.30
C ILE A 7 17.87 4.95 -0.11
N LEU A 8 17.52 3.78 0.41
CA LEU A 8 16.24 3.14 0.10
C LEU A 8 15.05 3.96 0.60
N GLN A 9 15.17 4.58 1.78
CA GLN A 9 14.16 5.46 2.34
C GLN A 9 14.00 6.73 1.49
N LEU A 10 15.11 7.41 1.16
CA LEU A 10 15.07 8.60 0.31
C LEU A 10 14.46 8.30 -1.06
N LEU A 11 14.83 7.19 -1.69
CA LEU A 11 14.24 6.78 -2.97
C LEU A 11 12.75 6.49 -2.83
N SER A 12 12.31 5.88 -1.72
CA SER A 12 10.88 5.65 -1.45
C SER A 12 10.12 6.97 -1.32
N GLU A 13 10.68 7.95 -0.60
CA GLU A 13 10.09 9.30 -0.47
C GLU A 13 9.95 9.99 -1.83
N VAL A 14 10.97 9.91 -2.69
CA VAL A 14 10.91 10.44 -4.06
C VAL A 14 9.85 9.70 -4.89
N GLY A 15 9.73 8.38 -4.74
CA GLY A 15 8.68 7.57 -5.38
C GLY A 15 7.28 8.02 -4.97
N TYR A 16 7.07 8.33 -3.68
CA TYR A 16 5.80 8.87 -3.18
C TYR A 16 5.52 10.29 -3.68
N MET A 17 6.54 11.16 -3.73
CA MET A 17 6.39 12.50 -4.31
C MET A 17 5.94 12.43 -5.78
N ALA A 18 6.44 11.44 -6.53
CA ALA A 18 5.98 11.20 -7.90
C ALA A 18 4.50 10.77 -7.95
N CYS A 19 4.03 9.92 -7.03
CA CYS A 19 2.60 9.59 -6.89
C CYS A 19 1.75 10.86 -6.71
N PHE A 20 2.12 11.70 -5.73
CA PHE A 20 1.34 12.89 -5.39
C PHE A 20 1.32 13.94 -6.51
N LYS A 21 2.30 13.92 -7.41
CA LYS A 21 2.34 14.75 -8.62
C LYS A 21 1.53 14.17 -9.79
N GLY A 22 0.98 12.96 -9.64
CA GLY A 22 0.31 12.22 -10.71
C GLY A 22 1.27 11.61 -11.73
N ASP A 23 2.56 11.49 -11.39
CA ASP A 23 3.60 10.93 -12.25
C ASP A 23 3.79 9.44 -11.94
N SER A 24 2.77 8.65 -12.24
CA SER A 24 2.71 7.23 -11.88
C SER A 24 3.80 6.39 -12.54
N VAL A 25 4.25 6.79 -13.74
CA VAL A 25 5.34 6.11 -14.47
C VAL A 25 6.66 6.25 -13.72
N ARG A 26 7.03 7.46 -13.30
CA ARG A 26 8.27 7.66 -12.53
C ARG A 26 8.17 7.01 -11.15
N SER A 27 7.02 7.11 -10.50
CA SER A 27 6.81 6.46 -9.21
C SER A 27 7.05 4.95 -9.29
N GLN A 28 6.38 4.28 -10.23
CA GLN A 28 6.52 2.83 -10.40
C GLN A 28 7.98 2.42 -10.66
N MET A 29 8.66 3.12 -11.57
CA MET A 29 10.06 2.84 -11.90
C MET A 29 10.98 2.95 -10.66
N ILE A 30 10.79 3.98 -9.84
CA ILE A 30 11.59 4.18 -8.62
C ILE A 30 11.31 3.06 -7.62
N MET A 31 10.03 2.78 -7.36
CA MET A 31 9.63 1.80 -6.35
C MET A 31 10.02 0.36 -6.72
N GLU A 32 9.94 -0.01 -8.00
CA GLU A 32 10.44 -1.31 -8.50
C GLU A 32 11.97 -1.44 -8.32
N GLY A 33 12.72 -0.37 -8.57
CA GLY A 33 14.16 -0.33 -8.31
C GLY A 33 14.51 -0.49 -6.83
N VAL A 34 13.75 0.16 -5.94
CA VAL A 34 13.89 0.01 -4.48
C VAL A 34 13.60 -1.44 -4.07
N ASP A 35 12.51 -2.02 -4.55
CA ASP A 35 12.10 -3.39 -4.23
C ASP A 35 13.14 -4.44 -4.64
N ALA A 36 13.71 -4.29 -5.84
CA ALA A 36 14.75 -5.17 -6.37
C ALA A 36 16.00 -5.24 -5.47
N ILE A 37 16.23 -4.23 -4.62
CA ILE A 37 17.42 -4.15 -3.75
C ILE A 37 17.07 -4.46 -2.28
N ALA A 38 15.84 -4.17 -1.84
CA ALA A 38 15.51 -4.02 -0.42
C ALA A 38 15.16 -5.30 0.38
N ARG A 39 15.36 -6.50 -0.18
CA ARG A 39 15.23 -7.80 0.53
C ARG A 39 13.92 -7.97 1.32
N GLU A 40 12.78 -7.86 0.63
CA GLU A 40 11.44 -8.24 1.14
C GLU A 40 10.98 -7.58 2.46
N GLN A 41 11.39 -6.34 2.73
CA GLN A 41 10.86 -5.57 3.86
C GLN A 41 9.41 -5.15 3.59
N SER A 42 8.50 -5.43 4.52
CA SER A 42 7.07 -5.12 4.41
C SER A 42 6.81 -3.63 4.13
N SER A 43 7.57 -2.72 4.74
CA SER A 43 7.49 -1.28 4.52
C SER A 43 7.77 -0.86 3.08
N ILE A 44 8.68 -1.54 2.39
CA ILE A 44 8.99 -1.29 0.98
C ILE A 44 7.87 -1.83 0.09
N LYS A 45 7.37 -3.03 0.39
CA LYS A 45 6.24 -3.63 -0.34
C LYS A 45 4.96 -2.80 -0.21
N MET A 46 4.71 -2.22 0.96
CA MET A 46 3.64 -1.24 1.16
C MET A 46 3.77 -0.08 0.15
N GLY A 47 4.97 0.47 0.01
CA GLY A 47 5.22 1.56 -0.92
C GLY A 47 5.02 1.19 -2.38
N VAL A 48 5.51 0.02 -2.80
CA VAL A 48 5.32 -0.48 -4.17
C VAL A 48 3.84 -0.68 -4.48
N ALA A 49 3.08 -1.24 -3.54
CA ALA A 49 1.64 -1.46 -3.70
C ALA A 49 0.89 -0.13 -3.85
N VAL A 50 1.22 0.87 -3.02
CA VAL A 50 0.64 2.21 -3.16
C VAL A 50 0.98 2.82 -4.52
N ALA A 51 2.23 2.75 -4.99
CA ALA A 51 2.60 3.25 -6.31
C ALA A 51 1.80 2.59 -7.44
N LYS A 52 1.53 1.28 -7.34
CA LYS A 52 0.67 0.56 -8.28
C LYS A 52 -0.78 1.06 -8.26
N MET A 53 -1.35 1.35 -7.08
CA MET A 53 -2.68 1.97 -7.00
C MET A 53 -2.72 3.32 -7.75
N TYR A 54 -1.69 4.16 -7.57
CA TYR A 54 -1.59 5.44 -8.30
C TYR A 54 -1.38 5.28 -9.81
N ALA A 55 -0.80 4.15 -10.25
CA ALA A 55 -0.70 3.78 -11.65
C ALA A 55 -2.00 3.18 -12.22
N GLY A 56 -3.01 2.94 -11.39
CA GLY A 56 -4.25 2.26 -11.78
C GLY A 56 -4.13 0.73 -11.83
N ASP A 57 -2.98 0.17 -11.47
CA ASP A 57 -2.75 -1.28 -11.37
C ASP A 57 -3.26 -1.79 -10.01
N MET A 58 -4.58 -1.83 -9.86
CA MET A 58 -5.21 -2.28 -8.62
C MET A 58 -4.97 -3.76 -8.35
N ASP A 59 -5.00 -4.61 -9.39
CA ASP A 59 -4.72 -6.05 -9.26
C ASP A 59 -3.32 -6.30 -8.70
N GLY A 60 -2.31 -5.58 -9.23
CA GLY A 60 -0.95 -5.66 -8.73
C GLY A 60 -0.81 -5.15 -7.30
N ALA A 61 -1.51 -4.07 -6.92
CA ALA A 61 -1.53 -3.57 -5.56
C ALA A 61 -2.17 -4.57 -4.57
N ILE A 62 -3.34 -5.10 -4.91
CA ILE A 62 -4.08 -6.11 -4.13
C ILE A 62 -3.19 -7.33 -3.89
N SER A 63 -2.53 -7.83 -4.95
CA SER A 63 -1.64 -8.98 -4.84
C SER A 63 -0.48 -8.73 -3.88
N ILE A 64 0.14 -7.55 -3.89
CA ILE A 64 1.23 -7.22 -2.96
C ILE A 64 0.71 -7.13 -1.53
N PHE A 65 -0.38 -6.41 -1.27
CA PHE A 65 -0.93 -6.29 0.09
C PHE A 65 -1.32 -7.65 0.66
N ARG A 66 -2.05 -8.47 -0.11
CA ARG A 66 -2.54 -9.77 0.36
C ARG A 66 -1.41 -10.79 0.51
N ASN A 67 -0.59 -10.95 -0.53
CA ASN A 67 0.31 -12.11 -0.64
C ASN A 67 1.73 -11.84 -0.13
N GLN A 68 2.13 -10.58 0.03
CA GLN A 68 3.51 -10.24 0.43
C GLN A 68 3.55 -9.54 1.78
N VAL A 69 2.62 -8.62 2.04
CA VAL A 69 2.56 -7.90 3.32
C VAL A 69 1.75 -8.69 4.35
N LEU A 70 0.44 -8.88 4.12
CA LEU A 70 -0.46 -9.52 5.08
C LEU A 70 -0.18 -11.02 5.28
N ALA A 71 0.42 -11.69 4.29
CA ALA A 71 0.89 -13.07 4.44
C ALA A 71 1.98 -13.21 5.52
N LYS A 72 2.78 -12.16 5.75
CA LYS A 72 3.83 -12.12 6.78
C LYS A 72 3.37 -11.42 8.05
N GLU A 73 2.56 -10.39 7.91
CA GLU A 73 2.07 -9.54 9.00
C GLU A 73 0.53 -9.45 8.94
N PRO A 74 -0.20 -10.50 9.37
CA PRO A 74 -1.66 -10.57 9.23
C PRO A 74 -2.42 -9.48 10.00
N ASP A 75 -1.78 -8.86 10.99
CA ASP A 75 -2.35 -7.79 11.83
C ASP A 75 -1.90 -6.38 11.39
N HIS A 76 -1.29 -6.23 10.22
CA HIS A 76 -0.88 -4.93 9.71
C HIS A 76 -2.09 -4.09 9.26
N MET A 77 -2.62 -3.26 10.15
CA MET A 77 -3.86 -2.49 9.93
C MET A 77 -3.76 -1.52 8.74
N SER A 78 -2.64 -0.84 8.55
CA SER A 78 -2.46 0.02 7.38
C SER A 78 -2.52 -0.76 6.07
N ALA A 79 -1.95 -1.98 6.00
CA ALA A 79 -2.03 -2.84 4.82
C ALA A 79 -3.47 -3.29 4.54
N LYS A 80 -4.25 -3.64 5.58
CA LYS A 80 -5.69 -3.93 5.45
C LYS A 80 -6.47 -2.73 4.95
N CYS A 81 -6.15 -1.53 5.45
CA CYS A 81 -6.78 -0.29 5.01
C CYS A 81 -6.52 -0.02 3.53
N PHE A 82 -5.26 -0.05 3.08
CA PHE A 82 -4.94 0.16 1.66
C PHE A 82 -5.46 -0.96 0.75
N LEU A 83 -5.48 -2.22 1.21
CA LEU A 83 -6.13 -3.32 0.50
C LEU A 83 -7.64 -3.05 0.34
N GLY A 84 -8.32 -2.62 1.40
CA GLY A 84 -9.73 -2.25 1.36
C GLY A 84 -9.99 -1.13 0.36
N ILE A 85 -9.12 -0.11 0.30
CA ILE A 85 -9.22 0.98 -0.68
C ILE A 85 -9.05 0.43 -2.11
N ALA A 86 -8.04 -0.41 -2.36
CA ALA A 86 -7.80 -0.98 -3.68
C ALA A 86 -8.96 -1.87 -4.15
N LEU A 87 -9.51 -2.70 -3.27
CA LEU A 87 -10.69 -3.54 -3.56
C LEU A 87 -11.93 -2.68 -3.83
N ASN A 88 -12.17 -1.63 -3.04
CA ASN A 88 -13.28 -0.72 -3.26
C ASN A 88 -13.20 -0.02 -4.63
N LEU A 89 -12.00 0.44 -5.02
CA LEU A 89 -11.75 1.05 -6.33
C LEU A 89 -11.88 0.04 -7.49
N SER A 90 -11.67 -1.25 -7.22
CA SER A 90 -11.83 -2.34 -8.20
C SER A 90 -13.25 -2.90 -8.26
N GLY A 91 -14.16 -2.41 -7.40
CA GLY A 91 -15.56 -2.85 -7.33
C GLY A 91 -15.82 -4.06 -6.42
N GLU A 92 -14.81 -4.60 -5.75
CA GLU A 92 -14.91 -5.71 -4.79
C GLU A 92 -15.31 -5.21 -3.39
N THR A 93 -16.51 -4.65 -3.29
CA THR A 93 -16.94 -3.88 -2.11
C THR A 93 -17.17 -4.71 -0.85
N ASP A 94 -17.49 -6.00 -0.97
CA ASP A 94 -17.82 -6.85 0.17
C ASP A 94 -16.57 -7.18 1.01
N GLU A 95 -15.48 -7.64 0.37
CA GLU A 95 -14.22 -7.88 1.08
C GLU A 95 -13.63 -6.57 1.61
N ALA A 96 -13.74 -5.47 0.84
CA ALA A 96 -13.32 -4.16 1.30
C ALA A 96 -14.03 -3.76 2.60
N ARG A 97 -15.35 -3.96 2.69
CA ARG A 97 -16.14 -3.66 3.89
C ARG A 97 -15.64 -4.44 5.10
N THR A 98 -15.42 -5.76 4.96
CA THR A 98 -14.89 -6.59 6.07
C THR A 98 -13.53 -6.09 6.56
N LEU A 99 -12.63 -5.70 5.64
CA LEU A 99 -11.33 -5.14 6.02
C LEU A 99 -11.48 -3.81 6.75
N PHE A 100 -12.35 -2.91 6.28
CA PHE A 100 -12.60 -1.64 6.95
C PHE A 100 -13.23 -1.82 8.33
N GLU A 101 -14.15 -2.77 8.51
CA GLU A 101 -14.72 -3.10 9.83
C GLU A 101 -13.62 -3.53 10.81
N GLU A 102 -12.68 -4.36 10.37
CA GLU A 102 -11.57 -4.78 11.21
C GLU A 102 -10.64 -3.61 11.57
N VAL A 103 -10.32 -2.75 10.60
CA VAL A 103 -9.48 -1.56 10.80
C VAL A 103 -10.15 -0.55 11.74
N SER A 104 -11.47 -0.34 11.61
CA SER A 104 -12.24 0.54 12.50
C SER A 104 -12.19 0.05 13.96
N LEU A 105 -12.18 -1.26 14.16
CA LEU A 105 -12.07 -1.86 15.51
C LEU A 105 -10.65 -1.77 16.06
N ARG A 106 -9.65 -2.15 15.28
CA ARG A 106 -8.28 -2.46 15.77
C ARG A 106 -7.20 -1.45 15.39
N GLY A 107 -7.47 -0.55 14.45
CA GLY A 107 -6.51 0.43 13.95
C GLY A 107 -6.18 1.55 14.95
N ASN A 108 -5.18 2.35 14.62
CA ASN A 108 -4.93 3.62 15.30
C ASN A 108 -5.95 4.69 14.84
N SER A 109 -5.92 5.88 15.44
CA SER A 109 -6.89 6.95 15.16
C SER A 109 -6.97 7.34 13.67
N ASP A 110 -5.83 7.40 12.97
CA ASP A 110 -5.79 7.78 11.56
C ASP A 110 -6.37 6.67 10.67
N GLU A 111 -6.00 5.42 10.94
CA GLU A 111 -6.50 4.24 10.23
C GLU A 111 -8.01 4.08 10.39
N LYS A 112 -8.52 4.28 11.62
CA LYS A 112 -9.95 4.25 11.92
C LYS A 112 -10.71 5.32 11.16
N GLY A 113 -10.19 6.56 11.14
CA GLY A 113 -10.82 7.66 10.41
C GLY A 113 -10.99 7.36 8.91
N ILE A 114 -10.00 6.72 8.29
CA ILE A 114 -10.12 6.28 6.90
C ILE A 114 -11.16 5.18 6.76
N ALA A 115 -11.11 4.14 7.60
CA ALA A 115 -12.04 3.02 7.52
C ALA A 115 -13.50 3.47 7.72
N ASP A 116 -13.77 4.30 8.72
CA ASP A 116 -15.11 4.81 9.04
C ASP A 116 -15.68 5.65 7.88
N PHE A 117 -14.83 6.42 7.19
CA PHE A 117 -15.22 7.14 5.98
C PHE A 117 -15.73 6.20 4.88
N TYR A 118 -15.05 5.08 4.64
CA TYR A 118 -15.50 4.11 3.63
C TYR A 118 -16.71 3.28 4.07
N LEU A 119 -16.86 3.00 5.37
CA LEU A 119 -18.03 2.26 5.89
C LEU A 119 -19.33 3.05 5.87
N SER A 120 -19.23 4.39 5.90
CA SER A 120 -20.39 5.29 5.88
C SER A 120 -20.94 5.60 4.48
N LYS A 121 -20.26 5.15 3.43
CA LYS A 121 -20.72 5.22 2.03
C LYS A 121 -21.62 4.05 1.66
#